data_AF-A0A933E332-F1
#
_entry.id   AF-A0A933E332-F1
#
_cell.length_a   1.000
_cell.length_b   1.000
_cell.length_c   1.000
_cell.angle_alpha   90.00
_cell.angle_beta   90.00
_cell.angle_gamma   90.00
#
_symmetry.space_group_name_H-M   'P 1'
#
loop_
_entity.id
_entity.type
_entity.pdbx_description
1 polymer ?
#
loop_
_entity_poly.entity_id
_entity_poly.type
_entity_poly.pdbx_seq_one_letter_code
_entity_poly.pdbx_strand_id
1 'polypeptide(L)'
;MLDLKFIRDNLDAVRSNCERRRISIDFDRFLKLEEARKQAIYEVEDIRKQQNEIAQAMKAKLSPDERTTFINKGKELKTVEAEGTAKLTALESELEAICRAIPNMT
;
A
#
# COMPACT_ATOMS: atom_id res chain seq x y z
N MET A 1 20.36 -2.39 -2.77
CA MET A 1 19.08 -2.47 -3.50
C MET A 1 18.80 -1.09 -4.03
N LEU A 2 18.42 -0.95 -5.30
CA LEU A 2 18.02 0.35 -5.82
C LEU A 2 16.71 0.79 -5.15
N ASP A 3 16.60 2.08 -4.85
CA ASP A 3 15.37 2.63 -4.28
C ASP A 3 14.20 2.43 -5.25
N LEU A 4 13.04 2.08 -4.71
CA LEU A 4 11.80 1.90 -5.49
C LEU A 4 11.47 3.15 -6.32
N LYS A 5 11.69 4.33 -5.72
CA LYS A 5 11.53 5.61 -6.41
C LYS A 5 12.50 5.76 -7.59
N PHE A 6 13.76 5.36 -7.40
CA PHE A 6 14.76 5.42 -8.46
C PHE A 6 14.42 4.49 -9.62
N ILE A 7 13.99 3.26 -9.33
CA ILE A 7 13.58 2.27 -10.33
C ILE A 7 12.39 2.79 -11.14
N ARG A 8 11.40 3.38 -10.47
CA ARG A 8 10.22 3.95 -11.13
C ARG A 8 10.57 5.15 -12.03
N ASP A 9 11.39 6.06 -11.51
CA ASP A 9 11.73 7.30 -12.21
C ASP A 9 12.76 7.06 -13.34
N ASN A 10 13.51 5.93 -13.32
CA ASN A 10 14.55 5.58 -14.30
C ASN A 10 14.35 4.19 -14.91
N LEU A 11 13.10 3.80 -15.15
CA LEU A 11 12.73 2.42 -15.50
C LEU A 11 13.42 1.93 -16.78
N ASP A 12 13.55 2.79 -17.79
CA ASP A 12 14.26 2.47 -19.03
C ASP A 12 15.75 2.21 -18.81
N ALA A 13 16.41 3.03 -17.98
CA ALA A 13 17.82 2.87 -17.66
C ALA A 13 18.07 1.59 -16.86
N VAL A 14 17.18 1.28 -15.91
CA VAL A 14 17.26 0.04 -15.12
C VAL A 14 17.01 -1.17 -16.01
N ARG A 15 16.03 -1.13 -16.93
CA ARG A 15 15.77 -2.19 -17.91
C ARG A 15 17.00 -2.45 -18.78
N SER A 16 17.58 -1.41 -19.37
CA SER A 16 18.79 -1.52 -20.19
C SER A 16 19.98 -2.11 -19.41
N ASN A 17 20.17 -1.70 -18.15
CA ASN A 17 21.22 -2.26 -17.29
C ASN A 17 20.98 -3.76 -16.98
N CYS A 18 19.72 -4.16 -16.77
CA CYS A 18 19.37 -5.56 -16.55
C CYS A 18 19.61 -6.41 -17.81
N GLU A 19 19.22 -5.92 -18.98
CA GLU A 19 19.47 -6.57 -20.27
C GLU A 19 20.96 -6.73 -20.55
N ARG A 20 21.77 -5.69 -20.34
CA ARG A 20 23.24 -5.75 -20.48
C ARG A 20 23.86 -6.81 -19.57
N ARG A 21 23.29 -6.97 -18.37
CA ARG A 21 23.72 -7.97 -17.38
C ARG A 21 23.06 -9.34 -17.55
N ARG A 22 22.23 -9.53 -18.58
CA ARG A 22 21.47 -10.75 -18.87
C ARG A 22 20.58 -11.20 -17.71
N ILE A 23 20.02 -10.24 -16.97
CA ILE A 23 19.07 -10.48 -15.89
C ILE A 23 17.66 -10.18 -16.43
N SER A 24 16.78 -11.18 -16.36
CA SER A 24 15.37 -11.01 -16.72
C SER A 24 14.59 -10.55 -15.50
N ILE A 25 13.96 -9.38 -15.60
CA ILE A 25 13.11 -8.82 -14.55
C ILE A 25 11.77 -8.42 -15.16
N ASP A 26 10.69 -8.79 -14.49
CA ASP A 26 9.34 -8.44 -14.91
C ASP A 26 8.98 -7.03 -14.40
N PHE A 27 9.34 -6.03 -15.20
CA PHE A 27 9.04 -4.63 -14.91
C PHE A 27 7.55 -4.30 -15.03
N ASP A 28 6.79 -5.03 -15.84
CA ASP A 28 5.35 -4.85 -15.98
C ASP A 28 4.63 -5.31 -14.69
N ARG A 29 5.07 -6.44 -14.12
CA ARG A 29 4.61 -6.88 -12.79
C ARG A 29 5.02 -5.90 -11.69
N PHE A 30 6.24 -5.37 -11.74
CA PHE A 30 6.68 -4.34 -10.79
C PHE A 30 5.75 -3.12 -10.79
N LEU A 31 5.43 -2.57 -11.97
CA LEU A 31 4.54 -1.42 -12.10
C LEU A 31 3.13 -1.70 -11.55
N LYS A 32 2.56 -2.86 -11.87
CA LYS A 32 1.25 -3.27 -11.34
C LYS A 32 1.23 -3.40 -9.83
N LEU A 33 2.27 -4.00 -9.25
CA LEU A 33 2.39 -4.12 -7.80
C LEU A 33 2.60 -2.76 -7.13
N GLU A 34 3.33 -1.84 -7.76
CA GLU A 34 3.55 -0.49 -7.26
C GLU A 34 2.24 0.32 -7.23
N GLU A 35 1.46 0.22 -8.29
CA GLU A 35 0.13 0.83 -8.38
C GLU A 35 -0.83 0.23 -7.34
N ALA A 36 -0.87 -1.10 -7.22
CA ALA A 36 -1.67 -1.78 -6.21
C ALA A 36 -1.25 -1.39 -4.78
N ARG A 37 0.06 -1.25 -4.53
CA ARG A 37 0.59 -0.78 -3.24
C ARG A 37 0.11 0.63 -2.93
N LYS A 38 0.20 1.55 -3.89
CA LYS A 38 -0.29 2.93 -3.71
C LYS A 38 -1.79 2.96 -3.39
N GLN A 39 -2.57 2.17 -4.13
CA GLN A 39 -4.00 2.06 -3.91
C GLN A 39 -4.31 1.51 -2.51
N ALA A 40 -3.62 0.45 -2.08
CA ALA A 40 -3.77 -0.11 -0.74
C ALA A 40 -3.38 0.88 0.37
N ILE A 41 -2.32 1.67 0.18
CA ILE A 41 -1.94 2.74 1.13
C ILE A 41 -3.07 3.77 1.23
N TYR A 42 -3.61 4.21 0.09
CA TYR A 42 -4.71 5.18 0.07
C TYR A 42 -5.95 4.65 0.80
N GLU A 43 -6.32 3.39 0.56
CA GLU A 43 -7.45 2.75 1.23
C GLU A 43 -7.25 2.67 2.75
N VAL A 44 -6.05 2.27 3.22
CA VAL A 44 -5.74 2.22 4.66
C VAL A 44 -5.80 3.60 5.29
N GLU A 45 -5.27 4.63 4.62
CA GLU A 45 -5.33 6.01 5.10
C GLU A 45 -6.77 6.55 5.13
N ASP A 46 -7.60 6.22 4.14
CA ASP A 46 -9.01 6.60 4.15
C ASP A 46 -9.78 5.92 5.29
N ILE A 47 -9.54 4.63 5.54
CA ILE A 47 -10.13 3.91 6.68
C ILE A 47 -9.73 4.57 8.01
N ARG A 48 -8.45 4.94 8.18
CA ARG A 48 -7.97 5.65 9.37
C ARG A 48 -8.64 7.00 9.54
N LYS A 49 -8.83 7.73 8.44
CA LYS A 49 -9.58 8.98 8.44
C LYS A 49 -11.02 8.77 8.90
N GLN A 50 -11.71 7.77 8.36
CA GLN A 50 -13.08 7.43 8.78
C GLN A 50 -13.15 7.03 10.27
N GLN A 51 -12.19 6.25 10.78
CA GLN A 51 -12.12 5.92 12.21
C GLN A 51 -11.97 7.18 13.08
N ASN A 52 -11.11 8.13 12.67
CA ASN A 52 -10.94 9.40 13.37
C ASN A 52 -12.19 10.27 13.33
N GLU A 53 -12.89 10.32 12.19
CA GLU A 53 -14.16 11.03 12.04
C GLU A 53 -15.24 10.45 12.96
N ILE A 54 -15.33 9.11 13.05
CA ILE A 54 -16.23 8.43 14.00
C ILE A 54 -15.86 8.75 15.44
N ALA A 55 -14.57 8.70 15.79
CA ALA A 55 -14.10 9.03 17.14
C ALA A 55 -14.39 10.49 17.51
N GLN A 56 -14.33 11.40 16.54
CA GLN A 56 -14.71 12.81 16.73
C GLN A 56 -16.22 12.98 16.85
N ALA A 57 -17.02 12.32 16.01
CA ALA A 57 -18.48 12.35 16.09
C ALA A 57 -18.97 11.83 17.45
N MET A 58 -18.35 10.78 17.98
CA MET A 58 -18.67 10.20 19.30
C MET A 58 -18.45 11.15 20.50
N LYS A 59 -17.76 12.28 20.32
CA LYS A 59 -17.60 13.31 21.37
C LYS A 59 -18.82 14.22 21.51
N ALA A 60 -19.70 14.28 20.51
CA ALA A 60 -20.93 15.05 20.59
C ALA A 60 -21.98 14.32 21.45
N LYS A 61 -23.04 15.04 21.87
CA LYS A 61 -24.20 14.40 22.51
C LYS A 61 -24.98 13.64 21.45
N LEU A 62 -24.77 12.32 21.40
CA LEU A 62 -25.50 11.41 20.50
C LEU A 62 -26.62 10.71 21.26
N SER A 63 -27.67 10.34 20.52
CA SER A 63 -28.66 9.38 21.01
C SER A 63 -28.04 8.00 21.23
N PRO A 64 -28.65 7.14 22.07
CA PRO A 64 -28.20 5.77 22.28
C PRO A 64 -28.05 4.98 20.96
N ASP A 65 -29.03 5.09 20.06
CA ASP A 65 -29.05 4.40 18.76
C ASP A 65 -27.90 4.81 17.85
N GLU A 66 -27.64 6.10 17.71
CA GLU A 66 -26.52 6.62 16.92
C GLU A 66 -25.18 6.15 17.50
N ARG A 67 -25.04 6.15 18.83
CA ARG A 67 -23.84 5.67 19.51
C ARG A 67 -23.56 4.19 19.21
N THR A 68 -24.58 3.33 19.23
CA THR A 68 -24.44 1.91 18.82
C THR A 68 -24.03 1.78 17.35
N THR A 69 -24.59 2.60 16.47
CA THR A 69 -24.26 2.60 15.04
C THR A 69 -22.78 2.94 14.82
N PHE A 70 -22.27 3.97 15.48
CA PHE A 70 -20.85 4.33 15.41
C PHE A 70 -19.93 3.27 16.01
N ILE A 71 -20.34 2.59 17.09
CA ILE A 71 -19.56 1.48 17.67
C ILE A 71 -19.46 0.32 16.68
N ASN A 72 -20.55 -0.04 16.00
CA ASN A 72 -20.55 -1.12 15.01
C ASN A 72 -19.68 -0.76 13.80
N LYS A 73 -19.83 0.46 13.25
CA LYS A 73 -18.97 0.96 12.17
C LYS A 73 -17.49 0.98 12.56
N GLY A 74 -17.18 1.42 13.79
CA GLY A 74 -15.79 1.41 14.28
C GLY A 74 -15.19 0.01 14.37
N LYS A 75 -15.99 -1.00 14.75
CA LYS A 75 -15.55 -2.40 14.73
C LYS A 75 -15.31 -2.92 13.31
N GLU A 76 -16.22 -2.63 12.39
CA GLU A 76 -16.07 -3.00 10.98
C GLU A 76 -14.81 -2.38 10.37
N LEU A 77 -14.62 -1.06 10.54
CA LEU A 77 -13.44 -0.36 10.03
C LEU A 77 -12.14 -0.91 10.60
N LYS A 78 -12.13 -1.39 11.83
CA LYS A 78 -10.94 -2.01 12.43
C LYS A 78 -10.59 -3.34 11.74
N THR A 79 -11.59 -4.13 11.38
CA THR A 79 -11.40 -5.37 10.60
C THR A 79 -10.90 -5.04 9.20
N VAL A 80 -11.52 -4.07 8.52
CA VAL A 80 -11.11 -3.64 7.17
C VAL A 80 -9.69 -3.05 7.18
N GLU A 81 -9.32 -2.28 8.20
CA GLU A 81 -7.94 -1.78 8.36
C GLU A 81 -6.94 -2.93 8.51
N ALA A 82 -7.26 -3.95 9.32
CA ALA A 82 -6.41 -5.12 9.49
C ALA A 82 -6.22 -5.89 8.17
N GLU A 83 -7.28 -6.05 7.37
CA GLU A 83 -7.21 -6.68 6.06
C GLU A 83 -6.41 -5.84 5.05
N GLY A 84 -6.64 -4.52 5.03
CA GLY A 84 -5.94 -3.58 4.15
C GLY A 84 -4.45 -3.53 4.46
N THR A 85 -4.07 -3.49 5.74
CA THR A 85 -2.67 -3.51 6.17
C THR A 85 -1.99 -4.85 5.84
N ALA A 86 -2.68 -5.99 6.02
CA ALA A 86 -2.15 -7.29 5.62
C ALA A 86 -1.90 -7.38 4.10
N LYS A 87 -2.86 -6.89 3.29
CA LYS A 87 -2.69 -6.79 1.82
C LYS A 87 -1.51 -5.89 1.45
N LEU A 88 -1.38 -4.74 2.10
CA LEU A 88 -0.27 -3.82 1.88
C LEU A 88 1.08 -4.49 2.16
N THR A 89 1.23 -5.17 3.29
CA THR A 89 2.47 -5.88 3.64
C THR A 89 2.81 -7.00 2.65
N ALA A 90 1.80 -7.72 2.15
CA ALA A 90 2.01 -8.74 1.11
C ALA A 90 2.52 -8.12 -0.20
N LEU A 91 1.89 -7.03 -0.66
CA LEU A 91 2.31 -6.30 -1.85
C LEU A 91 3.72 -5.72 -1.71
N GLU A 92 4.07 -5.19 -0.53
CA GLU A 92 5.41 -4.69 -0.23
C GLU A 92 6.46 -5.80 -0.27
N SER A 93 6.13 -6.98 0.26
CA SER A 93 7.02 -8.14 0.22
C SER A 93 7.28 -8.63 -1.21
N GLU A 94 6.23 -8.66 -2.05
CA GLU A 94 6.37 -9.01 -3.47
C GLU A 94 7.20 -7.98 -4.24
N LEU A 95 6.98 -6.68 -4.00
CA LEU A 95 7.78 -5.61 -4.58
C LEU A 95 9.24 -5.70 -4.16
N GLU A 96 9.50 -5.93 -2.87
CA GLU A 96 10.85 -6.07 -2.35
C GLU A 96 11.58 -7.25 -3.01
N ALA A 97 10.89 -8.38 -3.23
CA ALA A 97 11.46 -9.53 -3.92
C ALA A 97 11.93 -9.17 -5.35
N ILE A 98 11.13 -8.41 -6.09
CA ILE A 98 11.51 -7.93 -7.44
C ILE A 98 12.67 -6.94 -7.34
N CYS A 99 12.60 -5.96 -6.45
CA CYS A 99 13.67 -4.98 -6.25
C CYS A 99 15.01 -5.62 -5.87
N ARG A 100 14.99 -6.76 -5.16
CA ARG A 100 16.19 -7.48 -4.75
C ARG A 100 16.88 -8.17 -5.91
N ALA A 101 16.12 -8.56 -6.94
CA ALA A 101 16.66 -9.10 -8.18
C ALA A 101 17.30 -8.03 -9.07
N ILE A 102 16.96 -6.74 -8.86
CA ILE A 102 17.52 -5.64 -9.65
C ILE A 102 18.97 -5.36 -9.23
N PRO A 103 19.93 -5.50 -10.17
CA PRO A 103 21.33 -5.18 -9.90
C PRO A 103 21.55 -3.67 -9.71
N ASN A 104 22.65 -3.30 -9.05
CA ASN A 104 23.10 -1.91 -9.04
C ASN A 104 23.37 -1.40 -10.47
N MET A 105 23.20 -0.08 -10.65
CA MET A 105 23.53 0.62 -11.90
C MET A 105 25.04 0.62 -12.14
N THR A 106 25.44 0.51 -13.41
CA THR A 106 26.85 0.48 -13.85
C THR A 106 27.05 1.30 -15.11
#